data_AF-A0A8J8T238-F1
#
_entry.id   AF-A0A8J8T238-F1
#
_cell.length_a   1.000
_cell.length_b   1.000
_cell.length_c   1.000
_cell.angle_alpha   90.00
_cell.angle_beta   90.00
_cell.angle_gamma   90.00
#
_symmetry.space_group_name_H-M   'P 1'
#
loop_
_entity.id
_entity.type
_entity.pdbx_description
1 polymer ?
#
loop_
_entity_poly.entity_id
_entity_poly.type
_entity_poly.pdbx_seq_one_letter_code
_entity_poly.pdbx_strand_id
1 'polypeptide(L)'
;MFRTGLLIQLGIISSALALTQLDPISISSGSFRDPQNRDRFFHGVAISIQTPPYLPTTDHFDPNSSLSSSDLTNLIEWGFNLVRLTIPWESIETAPNQYNLTQIQEIEALLNRMGEAGIYTLIDTHMDLLEGSGCVAGVLVKSEMQGCNY
;
A
#
# COMPACT_ATOMS: atom_id res chain seq x y z
N MET A 1 -55.15 -10.13 40.27
CA MET A 1 -54.22 -11.23 40.61
C MET A 1 -53.53 -11.62 39.30
N PHE A 2 -52.39 -10.97 38.97
CA PHE A 2 -51.05 -11.58 38.80
C PHE A 2 -51.02 -12.75 37.79
N ARG A 3 -50.29 -12.78 36.67
CA ARG A 3 -48.93 -12.26 36.36
C ARG A 3 -48.71 -12.15 34.83
N THR A 4 -48.12 -11.04 34.41
CA THR A 4 -47.29 -10.88 33.20
C THR A 4 -46.01 -11.72 33.31
N GLY A 5 -45.68 -12.49 32.27
CA GLY A 5 -44.42 -13.22 32.14
C GLY A 5 -43.60 -12.68 30.97
N LEU A 6 -42.61 -11.85 31.30
CA LEU A 6 -41.67 -11.16 30.42
C LEU A 6 -40.67 -12.16 29.79
N LEU A 7 -40.68 -12.29 28.47
CA LEU A 7 -39.65 -13.01 27.71
C LEU A 7 -38.42 -12.10 27.56
N ILE A 8 -37.34 -12.45 28.25
CA ILE A 8 -36.03 -11.81 28.11
C ILE A 8 -35.35 -12.46 26.89
N GLN A 9 -35.33 -11.78 25.75
CA GLN A 9 -34.43 -12.14 24.65
C GLN A 9 -33.02 -11.62 25.00
N LEU A 10 -32.10 -12.54 25.32
CA LEU A 10 -30.67 -12.25 25.30
C LEU A 10 -30.25 -12.05 23.84
N GLY A 11 -30.10 -10.79 23.43
CA GLY A 11 -29.38 -10.44 22.21
C GLY A 11 -27.89 -10.71 22.42
N ILE A 12 -27.37 -11.75 21.75
CA ILE A 12 -25.94 -12.00 21.65
C ILE A 12 -25.36 -10.89 20.78
N ILE A 13 -24.71 -9.90 21.39
CA ILE A 13 -23.87 -8.94 20.67
C ILE A 13 -22.63 -9.73 20.22
N SER A 14 -22.68 -10.25 19.00
CA SER A 14 -21.50 -10.78 18.33
C SER A 14 -20.65 -9.60 17.89
N SER A 15 -19.78 -9.11 18.77
CA SER A 15 -18.72 -8.19 18.40
C SER A 15 -17.70 -8.98 17.59
N ALA A 16 -17.96 -9.16 16.30
CA ALA A 16 -16.92 -9.56 15.38
C ALA A 16 -15.89 -8.42 15.39
N LEU A 17 -14.70 -8.69 15.95
CA LEU A 17 -13.50 -7.93 15.65
C LEU A 17 -13.30 -8.07 14.14
N ALA A 18 -13.86 -7.14 13.38
CA ALA A 18 -13.52 -7.00 11.98
C ALA A 18 -12.02 -6.70 11.95
N LEU A 19 -11.23 -7.58 11.31
CA LEU A 19 -9.91 -7.19 10.86
C LEU A 19 -10.11 -5.86 10.14
N THR A 20 -9.41 -4.82 10.57
CA THR A 20 -9.40 -3.50 9.93
C THR A 20 -8.64 -3.61 8.62
N GLN A 21 -9.23 -4.32 7.66
CA GLN A 21 -8.78 -4.33 6.29
C GLN A 21 -9.35 -3.08 5.61
N LEU A 22 -8.49 -2.34 4.93
CA LEU A 22 -8.90 -1.15 4.20
C LEU A 22 -10.02 -1.47 3.21
N ASP A 23 -11.01 -0.59 3.14
CA ASP A 23 -12.09 -0.68 2.16
C ASP A 23 -11.50 -0.61 0.74
N PRO A 24 -11.87 -1.51 -0.19
CA PRO A 24 -11.46 -1.42 -1.58
C PRO A 24 -12.03 -0.16 -2.24
N ILE A 25 -11.24 0.45 -3.11
CA ILE A 25 -11.56 1.73 -3.75
C ILE A 25 -11.92 1.49 -5.22
N SER A 26 -13.06 2.03 -5.64
CA SER A 26 -13.53 2.04 -7.02
C SER A 26 -13.52 3.46 -7.58
N ILE A 27 -13.62 3.60 -8.90
CA ILE A 27 -13.78 4.90 -9.55
C ILE A 27 -15.19 4.96 -10.12
N SER A 28 -15.95 5.98 -9.73
CA SER A 28 -17.29 6.25 -10.26
C SER A 28 -17.45 7.74 -10.49
N SER A 29 -17.90 8.12 -11.70
CA SER A 29 -18.12 9.53 -12.09
C SER A 29 -16.94 10.46 -11.81
N GLY A 30 -15.71 9.97 -12.00
CA GLY A 30 -14.48 10.75 -11.80
C GLY A 30 -14.04 10.92 -10.35
N SER A 31 -14.66 10.22 -9.39
CA SER A 31 -14.30 10.24 -7.97
C SER A 31 -13.94 8.84 -7.47
N PHE A 32 -13.06 8.76 -6.48
CA PHE A 32 -12.77 7.53 -5.76
C PHE A 32 -13.87 7.25 -4.73
N ARG A 33 -14.41 6.03 -4.75
CA ARG A 33 -15.55 5.60 -3.92
C ARG A 33 -15.21 4.35 -3.14
N ASP A 34 -15.59 4.33 -1.87
CA ASP A 34 -15.58 3.11 -1.05
C ASP A 34 -16.88 2.28 -1.24
N PRO A 35 -16.98 1.08 -0.65
CA PRO A 35 -18.16 0.21 -0.79
C PRO A 35 -19.45 0.82 -0.23
N GLN A 36 -19.36 1.83 0.63
CA GLN A 36 -20.50 2.56 1.16
C GLN A 36 -20.85 3.80 0.31
N ASN A 37 -20.26 3.92 -0.88
CA ASN A 37 -20.46 4.99 -1.85
C ASN A 37 -20.06 6.39 -1.33
N ARG A 38 -19.16 6.47 -0.35
CA ARG A 38 -18.59 7.74 0.12
C ARG A 38 -17.44 8.15 -0.80
N ASP A 39 -17.35 9.45 -1.10
CA ASP A 39 -16.17 10.00 -1.78
C ASP A 39 -14.94 9.88 -0.87
N ARG A 40 -13.83 9.41 -1.42
CA ARG A 40 -12.56 9.24 -0.71
C ARG A 40 -11.54 10.22 -1.26
N PHE A 41 -11.02 11.06 -0.37
CA PHE A 41 -9.94 11.98 -0.66
C PHE A 41 -8.65 11.41 -0.10
N PHE A 42 -7.61 11.40 -0.94
CA PHE A 42 -6.31 10.87 -0.57
C PHE A 42 -5.30 11.99 -0.42
N HIS A 43 -4.73 12.12 0.77
CA HIS A 43 -3.63 13.02 1.05
C HIS A 43 -2.50 12.18 1.62
N GLY A 44 -1.30 12.39 1.09
CA GLY A 44 -0.21 11.47 1.36
C GLY A 44 1.16 12.02 1.04
N VAL A 45 2.14 11.17 1.27
CA VAL A 45 3.56 11.41 0.98
C VAL A 45 4.06 10.39 -0.04
N ALA A 46 5.17 10.72 -0.71
CA ALA A 46 5.89 9.78 -1.55
C ALA A 46 7.09 9.23 -0.79
N ILE A 47 7.30 7.92 -0.86
CA ILE A 47 8.47 7.23 -0.35
C ILE A 47 9.18 6.60 -1.54
N SER A 48 10.42 7.03 -1.78
CA SER A 48 11.18 6.63 -2.96
C SER A 48 12.62 6.27 -2.57
N ILE A 49 12.94 4.98 -2.68
CA ILE A 49 14.29 4.44 -2.48
C ILE A 49 14.71 3.80 -3.80
N GLN A 50 15.52 4.53 -4.58
CA GLN A 50 15.90 4.12 -5.94
C GLN A 50 17.25 3.40 -6.01
N THR A 51 17.85 3.07 -4.86
CA THR A 51 19.10 2.34 -4.77
C THR A 51 18.95 1.13 -3.87
N PRO A 52 19.73 0.05 -4.04
CA PRO A 52 19.69 -1.10 -3.14
C PRO A 52 19.78 -0.66 -1.66
N PRO A 53 18.91 -1.19 -0.77
CA PRO A 53 18.03 -2.36 -0.95
C PRO A 53 16.64 -2.07 -1.57
N TYR A 54 16.40 -0.88 -2.12
CA TYR A 54 15.13 -0.47 -2.75
C TYR A 54 13.90 -0.46 -1.83
N LEU A 55 14.11 -0.61 -0.53
CA LEU A 55 13.08 -0.54 0.51
C LEU A 55 13.50 0.43 1.59
N PRO A 56 12.53 1.11 2.22
CA PRO A 56 12.82 1.96 3.37
C PRO A 56 13.23 1.12 4.58
N THR A 57 14.01 1.71 5.47
CA THR A 57 14.33 1.16 6.79
C THR A 57 13.04 1.08 7.61
N THR A 58 12.78 -0.03 8.30
CA THR A 58 11.49 -0.22 9.01
C THR A 58 11.58 -0.55 10.50
N ASP A 59 12.80 -0.76 11.00
CA ASP A 59 13.13 -1.13 12.38
C ASP A 59 13.37 0.08 13.28
N HIS A 60 13.85 1.19 12.72
CA HIS A 60 14.06 2.45 13.43
C HIS A 60 13.67 3.67 12.57
N PHE A 61 13.42 4.80 13.23
CA PHE A 61 13.18 6.07 12.58
C PHE A 61 14.50 6.63 12.00
N ASP A 62 14.47 6.99 10.72
CA ASP A 62 15.48 7.74 9.99
C ASP A 62 14.75 8.83 9.17
N PRO A 63 15.13 10.11 9.31
CA PRO A 63 14.40 11.22 8.69
C PRO A 63 14.42 11.22 7.16
N ASN A 64 15.28 10.43 6.51
CA ASN A 64 15.45 10.41 5.06
C ASN A 64 14.93 9.12 4.41
N SER A 65 15.08 7.98 5.07
CA SER A 65 14.89 6.68 4.43
C SER A 65 14.03 5.68 5.19
N SER A 66 13.40 6.04 6.32
CA SER A 66 12.56 5.10 7.05
C SER A 66 11.08 5.16 6.71
N LEU A 67 10.42 4.02 6.90
CA LEU A 67 8.98 3.86 7.04
C LEU A 67 8.73 2.88 8.20
N SER A 68 9.20 3.29 9.37
CA SER A 68 9.11 2.58 10.64
C SER A 68 7.73 2.77 11.30
N SER A 69 7.49 2.08 12.42
CA SER A 69 6.25 2.27 13.20
C SER A 69 6.08 3.71 13.70
N SER A 70 7.18 4.42 14.00
CA SER A 70 7.13 5.85 14.37
C SER A 70 6.72 6.72 13.19
N ASP A 71 7.20 6.41 11.98
CA ASP A 71 6.79 7.12 10.76
C ASP A 71 5.30 6.94 10.48
N LEU A 72 4.81 5.69 10.54
CA LEU A 72 3.38 5.41 10.35
C LEU A 72 2.51 6.12 11.41
N THR A 73 2.95 6.15 12.66
CA THR A 73 2.27 6.89 13.74
C THR A 73 2.19 8.38 13.41
N ASN A 74 3.31 8.98 12.99
CA ASN A 74 3.35 10.39 12.60
C ASN A 74 2.40 10.66 11.42
N LEU A 75 2.41 9.82 10.38
CA LEU A 75 1.52 9.97 9.23
C LEU A 75 0.04 9.96 9.64
N ILE A 76 -0.35 9.04 10.54
CA ILE A 76 -1.71 8.96 11.08
C ILE A 76 -2.05 10.22 11.89
N GLU A 77 -1.15 10.64 12.80
CA GLU A 77 -1.36 11.82 13.65
C GLU A 77 -1.47 13.12 12.84
N TRP A 78 -0.76 13.20 11.70
CA TRP A 78 -0.84 14.33 10.77
C TRP A 78 -2.07 14.26 9.84
N GLY A 79 -2.82 13.16 9.87
CA GLY A 79 -4.03 12.97 9.09
C GLY A 79 -3.80 12.52 7.64
N PHE A 80 -2.61 12.00 7.32
CA PHE A 80 -2.36 11.36 6.03
C PHE A 80 -3.00 9.97 5.96
N ASN A 81 -3.45 9.60 4.77
CA ASN A 81 -4.12 8.31 4.51
C ASN A 81 -3.63 7.61 3.24
N LEU A 82 -2.60 8.14 2.58
CA LEU A 82 -1.99 7.57 1.39
C LEU A 82 -0.46 7.62 1.49
N VAL A 83 0.20 6.56 1.03
CA VAL A 83 1.62 6.56 0.67
C VAL A 83 1.76 6.19 -0.80
N ARG A 84 2.49 6.99 -1.58
CA ARG A 84 2.96 6.60 -2.91
C ARG A 84 4.31 5.91 -2.73
N LEU A 85 4.33 4.60 -2.88
CA LEU A 85 5.53 3.78 -2.71
C LEU A 85 6.14 3.48 -4.08
N THR A 86 7.33 4.03 -4.31
CA THR A 86 8.10 3.71 -5.50
C THR A 86 8.71 2.32 -5.36
N ILE A 87 8.52 1.48 -6.38
CA ILE A 87 9.13 0.16 -6.51
C ILE A 87 9.88 0.11 -7.85
N PRO A 88 11.22 0.24 -7.84
CA PRO A 88 12.01 0.11 -9.06
C PRO A 88 11.85 -1.30 -9.64
N TRP A 89 11.66 -1.40 -10.96
CA TRP A 89 11.48 -2.70 -11.62
C TRP A 89 12.67 -3.62 -11.45
N GLU A 90 13.88 -3.06 -11.45
CA GLU A 90 15.15 -3.77 -11.20
C GLU A 90 15.23 -4.42 -9.81
N SER A 91 14.42 -3.97 -8.85
CA SER A 91 14.27 -4.64 -7.56
C SER A 91 13.47 -5.94 -7.65
N ILE A 92 12.55 -6.02 -8.63
CA ILE A 92 11.64 -7.13 -8.85
C ILE A 92 12.19 -8.12 -9.87
N GLU A 93 12.56 -7.65 -11.06
CA GLU A 93 13.15 -8.44 -12.14
C GLU A 93 14.62 -8.07 -12.27
N THR A 94 15.50 -8.87 -11.66
CA THR A 94 16.95 -8.62 -11.66
C THR A 94 17.61 -9.02 -12.98
N ALA A 95 16.99 -9.96 -13.69
CA ALA A 95 17.33 -10.38 -15.04
C ALA A 95 16.09 -10.88 -15.81
N PRO A 96 16.09 -10.95 -17.16
CA PRO A 96 14.93 -11.36 -17.95
C PRO A 96 14.38 -12.69 -17.45
N ASN A 97 13.13 -12.65 -17.00
CA ASN A 97 12.41 -13.77 -16.40
C ASN A 97 13.01 -14.30 -15.08
N GLN A 98 13.85 -13.51 -14.40
CA GLN A 98 14.41 -13.80 -13.09
C GLN A 98 13.86 -12.80 -12.06
N TYR A 99 12.96 -13.28 -11.22
CA TYR A 99 12.25 -12.47 -10.24
C TYR A 99 12.82 -12.66 -8.84
N ASN A 100 13.07 -11.56 -8.14
CA ASN A 100 13.47 -11.57 -6.74
C ASN A 100 12.22 -11.76 -5.85
N LEU A 101 11.87 -13.02 -5.58
CA LEU A 101 10.71 -13.35 -4.75
C LEU A 101 10.85 -12.88 -3.30
N THR A 102 12.09 -12.79 -2.78
CA THR A 102 12.34 -12.25 -1.44
C THR A 102 11.97 -10.77 -1.38
N GLN A 103 12.36 -9.98 -2.38
CA GLN A 103 11.96 -8.57 -2.47
C GLN A 103 10.43 -8.42 -2.52
N ILE A 104 9.74 -9.26 -3.30
CA ILE A 104 8.27 -9.24 -3.39
C ILE A 104 7.63 -9.50 -2.02
N GLN A 105 8.16 -10.46 -1.26
CA GLN A 105 7.67 -10.77 0.09
C GLN A 105 7.89 -9.61 1.07
N GLU A 106 9.05 -8.94 0.98
CA GLU A 106 9.35 -7.77 1.83
C GLU A 106 8.45 -6.57 1.49
N ILE A 107 8.18 -6.34 0.19
CA ILE A 107 7.20 -5.36 -0.27
C ILE A 107 5.81 -5.71 0.27
N GLU A 108 5.36 -6.96 0.15
CA GLU A 108 4.05 -7.40 0.65
C GLU A 108 3.93 -7.17 2.17
N ALA A 109 4.98 -7.47 2.94
CA ALA A 109 5.01 -7.21 4.37
C ALA A 109 4.89 -5.72 4.70
N LEU A 110 5.56 -4.86 3.91
CA LEU A 110 5.46 -3.40 4.06
C LEU A 110 4.06 -2.87 3.71
N LEU A 111 3.47 -3.37 2.62
CA LEU A 111 2.10 -3.05 2.21
C LEU A 111 1.08 -3.45 3.28
N ASN A 112 1.23 -4.64 3.86
CA ASN A 112 0.38 -5.12 4.93
C ASN A 112 0.49 -4.26 6.19
N ARG A 113 1.72 -3.86 6.59
CA ARG A 113 1.92 -2.93 7.72
C ARG A 113 1.23 -1.58 7.49
N MET A 114 1.30 -1.02 6.29
CA MET A 114 0.58 0.22 5.96
C MET A 114 -0.94 0.02 5.96
N GLY A 115 -1.42 -1.11 5.41
CA GLY A 115 -2.83 -1.47 5.41
C GLY A 115 -3.41 -1.62 6.81
N GLU A 116 -2.69 -2.30 7.71
CA GLU A 116 -3.04 -2.44 9.13
C GLU A 116 -3.08 -1.09 9.86
N ALA A 117 -2.21 -0.16 9.46
CA ALA A 117 -2.16 1.21 9.94
C ALA A 117 -3.27 2.12 9.37
N GLY A 118 -4.11 1.61 8.46
CA GLY A 118 -5.17 2.39 7.82
C GLY A 118 -4.70 3.32 6.71
N ILE A 119 -3.50 3.09 6.17
CA ILE A 119 -2.88 3.90 5.10
C ILE A 119 -2.98 3.15 3.78
N TYR A 120 -3.64 3.77 2.79
CA TYR A 120 -3.67 3.25 1.42
C TYR A 120 -2.29 3.38 0.78
N THR A 121 -1.95 2.44 -0.10
CA THR A 121 -0.71 2.52 -0.87
C THR A 121 -0.98 2.60 -2.36
N LEU A 122 -0.37 3.58 -3.01
CA LEU A 122 -0.24 3.62 -4.47
C LEU A 122 1.14 3.06 -4.84
N ILE A 123 1.15 1.88 -5.46
CA ILE A 123 2.38 1.29 -6.00
C ILE A 123 2.76 2.02 -7.28
N ASP A 124 3.99 2.50 -7.32
CA ASP A 124 4.53 3.33 -8.39
C ASP A 124 5.81 2.69 -8.95
N THR A 125 5.72 2.13 -10.16
CA THR A 125 6.90 1.63 -10.89
C THR A 125 7.65 2.81 -11.49
N HIS A 126 8.36 3.54 -10.64
CA HIS A 126 9.00 4.81 -10.98
C HIS A 126 10.27 4.63 -11.80
N MET A 127 10.62 5.66 -12.56
CA MET A 127 11.87 5.77 -13.30
C MET A 127 12.23 7.25 -13.46
N ASP A 128 13.49 7.59 -13.19
CA ASP A 128 14.07 8.90 -13.48
C ASP A 128 14.98 8.83 -14.71
N LEU A 129 14.75 9.73 -15.68
CA LEU A 129 15.64 10.03 -16.82
C LEU A 129 16.13 8.85 -17.70
N LEU A 130 15.53 7.66 -17.62
CA LEU A 130 15.98 6.44 -18.32
C LEU A 130 17.41 5.99 -17.94
N GLU A 131 18.01 6.55 -16.88
CA GLU A 131 19.40 6.25 -16.51
C GLU A 131 19.45 5.15 -15.43
N GLY A 132 20.00 3.99 -15.82
CA GLY A 132 20.05 2.76 -15.01
C GLY A 132 19.72 1.54 -15.87
N SER A 133 20.75 0.86 -16.39
CA SER A 133 20.65 -0.39 -17.20
C SER A 133 19.62 -0.47 -18.35
N GLY A 134 19.02 0.65 -18.79
CA GLY A 134 18.13 0.67 -19.97
C GLY A 134 16.82 -0.11 -19.83
N CYS A 135 16.41 -0.48 -18.61
CA CYS A 135 15.14 -1.17 -18.39
C CYS A 135 14.00 -0.13 -18.29
N VAL A 136 13.22 0.00 -19.36
CA VAL A 136 12.05 0.88 -19.40
C VAL A 136 10.86 0.18 -18.74
N ALA A 137 10.69 0.35 -17.42
CA ALA A 137 9.47 -0.08 -16.75
C ALA A 137 8.53 1.12 -16.56
N GLY A 138 7.36 1.06 -17.20
CA GLY A 138 6.30 2.06 -17.06
C GLY A 138 5.86 2.74 -18.37
N VAL A 139 6.60 2.59 -19.47
CA VAL A 139 6.16 3.07 -20.79
C VAL A 139 5.55 1.91 -21.59
N LEU A 140 4.22 1.86 -21.65
CA LEU A 140 3.52 1.07 -22.67
C LEU A 140 3.67 1.76 -24.03
N VAL A 141 4.82 1.57 -24.70
CA VAL A 141 4.90 1.80 -26.14
C VAL A 141 4.32 0.55 -26.81
N LYS A 142 3.26 0.76 -27.58
CA LYS A 142 2.56 -0.28 -28.35
C LYS A 142 3.59 -1.18 -29.05
N SER A 143 3.52 -2.48 -28.73
CA SER A 143 4.08 -3.65 -29.42
C SER A 143 5.45 -4.26 -29.07
N GLU A 144 6.20 -3.82 -28.07
CA GLU A 144 7.36 -4.61 -27.58
C GLU A 144 7.82 -4.08 -26.21
N MET A 145 7.78 -4.93 -25.17
CA MET A 145 8.67 -4.72 -24.01
C MET A 145 10.07 -4.93 -24.55
N GLN A 146 10.79 -3.84 -24.85
CA GLN A 146 12.21 -3.94 -25.15
C GLN A 146 12.88 -4.49 -23.90
N GLY A 147 13.20 -5.79 -23.95
CA GLY A 147 13.88 -6.49 -22.87
C GLY A 147 15.17 -5.75 -22.52
N CYS A 148 15.47 -5.75 -21.23
CA CYS A 148 16.76 -5.32 -20.70
C CYS A 148 17.88 -6.03 -21.48
N ASN A 149 18.63 -5.28 -22.29
CA ASN A 149 19.81 -5.81 -22.96
C ASN A 149 20.98 -5.71 -21.98
N TYR A 150 21.52 -6.88 -21.60
CA TYR A 150 22.73 -7.04 -20.78
C TYR A 150 23.98 -6.82 -21.64
#